data_AF-A0A3B4F7B3-F1
#
_entry.id   AF-A0A3B4F7B3-F1
#
_cell.length_a   1.000
_cell.length_b   1.000
_cell.length_c   1.000
_cell.angle_alpha   90.00
_cell.angle_beta   90.00
_cell.angle_gamma   90.00
#
_symmetry.space_group_name_H-M   'P 1'
#
loop_
_entity.id
_entity.type
_entity.pdbx_description
1 polymer ?
#
loop_
_entity_poly.entity_id
_entity_poly.type
_entity_poly.pdbx_seq_one_letter_code
_entity_poly.pdbx_strand_id
1 'polypeptide(L)'
;IFRLLKLPVHGVRALGTAAVDMCQVATGGADAYYHIGMHCWDIAASAIIVREAGGVVKDTDGLYLPHDVVSPFLAARRRLIGPCVLRLRV
;
A
#
# COMPACT_ATOMS: atom_id res chain seq x y z
N ILE A 1 5.55 8.12 -7.82
CA ILE A 1 6.71 7.45 -7.18
C ILE A 1 7.76 8.41 -6.58
N PHE A 2 8.29 9.39 -7.31
CA PHE A 2 9.35 10.30 -6.81
C PHE A 2 8.99 11.09 -5.55
N ARG A 3 7.70 11.40 -5.34
CA ARG A 3 7.24 12.07 -4.12
C ARG A 3 7.25 11.17 -2.88
N LEU A 4 7.00 9.88 -3.08
CA LEU A 4 6.96 8.86 -2.03
C LEU A 4 8.38 8.54 -1.55
N LEU A 5 9.33 8.47 -2.49
CA LEU A 5 10.77 8.29 -2.20
C LEU A 5 11.45 9.51 -1.58
N LYS A 6 10.82 10.69 -1.60
CA LYS A 6 11.32 11.92 -0.95
C LYS A 6 10.90 12.05 0.51
N LEU A 7 10.02 11.17 1.00
CA LEU A 7 9.66 11.17 2.40
C LEU A 7 10.84 10.62 3.22
N PRO A 8 11.16 11.23 4.38
CA PRO A 8 12.14 10.67 5.28
C PRO A 8 11.62 9.32 5.79
N VAL A 9 12.23 8.24 5.32
CA VAL A 9 11.92 6.85 5.70
C VAL A 9 13.16 6.21 6.29
N HIS A 10 12.98 5.32 7.27
CA HIS A 10 14.09 4.61 7.89
C HIS A 10 14.77 3.65 6.89
N GLY A 11 14.00 3.10 5.95
CA GLY A 11 14.52 2.30 4.86
C GLY A 11 13.41 1.77 3.97
N VAL A 12 13.78 1.37 2.76
CA VAL A 12 12.90 0.70 1.81
C VAL A 12 13.26 -0.79 1.78
N ARG A 13 12.26 -1.64 1.63
CA ARG A 13 12.40 -3.09 1.50
C ARG A 13 11.53 -3.57 0.33
N ALA A 14 11.96 -4.64 -0.33
CA ALA A 14 11.22 -5.31 -1.38
C ALA A 14 11.48 -6.82 -1.27
N LEU A 15 10.50 -7.59 -0.81
CA LEU A 15 10.65 -9.04 -0.62
C LEU A 15 10.39 -9.83 -1.91
N GLY A 16 9.94 -9.17 -2.97
CA GLY A 16 9.67 -9.77 -4.28
C GLY A 16 8.30 -10.43 -4.41
N THR A 17 7.46 -10.34 -3.37
CA THR A 17 6.08 -10.83 -3.39
C THR A 17 5.16 -9.84 -2.67
N ALA A 18 4.22 -9.29 -3.45
CA ALA A 18 3.31 -8.25 -2.99
C ALA A 18 2.43 -8.69 -1.82
N ALA A 19 1.95 -9.94 -1.86
CA ALA A 19 1.13 -10.49 -0.80
C ALA A 19 1.87 -10.53 0.54
N VAL A 20 3.15 -10.95 0.55
CA VAL A 20 3.95 -11.00 1.77
C VAL A 20 4.32 -9.60 2.24
N ASP A 21 4.68 -8.70 1.32
CA ASP A 21 4.98 -7.30 1.67
C ASP A 21 3.77 -6.62 2.34
N MET A 22 2.56 -6.89 1.86
CA MET A 22 1.33 -6.41 2.52
C MET A 22 1.06 -7.09 3.86
N CYS A 23 1.34 -8.39 4.00
CA CYS A 23 1.27 -9.06 5.29
C CYS A 23 2.25 -8.46 6.30
N GLN A 24 3.43 -8.00 5.88
CA GLN A 24 4.36 -7.26 6.75
C GLN A 24 3.76 -5.93 7.25
N VAL A 25 2.94 -5.26 6.44
CA VAL A 25 2.20 -4.07 6.87
C VAL A 25 1.12 -4.44 7.89
N ALA A 26 0.42 -5.56 7.68
CA ALA A 26 -0.62 -6.05 8.58
C ALA A 26 -0.08 -6.51 9.95
N THR A 27 1.04 -7.25 9.97
CA THR A 27 1.73 -7.68 11.22
C THR A 27 2.46 -6.54 11.89
N GLY A 28 2.77 -5.49 11.12
CA GLY A 28 3.39 -4.27 11.58
C GLY A 28 4.91 -4.22 11.51
N GLY A 29 5.54 -5.18 10.81
CA GLY A 29 6.95 -5.13 10.43
C GLY A 29 7.26 -4.05 9.38
N ALA A 30 6.26 -3.60 8.62
CA ALA A 30 6.34 -2.46 7.71
C ALA A 30 5.24 -1.42 8.00
N ASP A 31 5.49 -0.18 7.57
CA ASP A 31 4.59 0.96 7.78
C ASP A 31 3.67 1.21 6.58
N ALA A 32 4.21 1.06 5.37
CA ALA A 32 3.51 1.25 4.12
C ALA A 32 4.08 0.36 3.01
N TYR A 33 3.21 -0.04 2.09
CA TYR A 33 3.54 -0.77 0.86
C TYR A 33 2.96 -0.04 -0.35
N TYR A 34 3.76 0.09 -1.40
CA TYR A 34 3.38 0.75 -2.64
C TYR A 34 3.86 -0.03 -3.85
N HIS A 35 2.98 -0.24 -4.83
CA HIS A 35 3.33 -0.90 -6.09
C HIS A 35 2.45 -0.39 -7.24
N ILE A 36 2.95 -0.52 -8.48
CA ILE A 36 2.26 -0.14 -9.71
C ILE A 36 2.16 -1.37 -10.62
N GLY A 37 1.02 -1.59 -11.27
CA GLY A 37 0.87 -2.67 -12.26
C GLY A 37 0.81 -4.08 -11.67
N MET A 38 0.24 -4.23 -10.48
CA MET A 38 -0.04 -5.53 -9.87
C MET A 38 -1.41 -6.05 -10.29
N HIS A 39 -1.55 -7.37 -10.40
CA HIS A 39 -2.82 -7.98 -10.75
C HIS A 39 -3.75 -8.18 -9.53
N CYS A 40 -5.06 -8.33 -9.77
CA CYS A 40 -6.06 -8.19 -8.72
C CYS A 40 -5.97 -9.37 -7.75
N TRP A 41 -5.58 -10.53 -8.28
CA TRP A 41 -5.31 -11.73 -7.52
C TRP A 41 -4.13 -11.59 -6.55
N ASP A 42 -3.15 -10.74 -6.84
CA ASP A 42 -1.99 -10.52 -5.96
C ASP A 42 -2.34 -9.69 -4.71
N ILE A 43 -3.41 -8.88 -4.79
CA ILE A 43 -3.85 -7.98 -3.70
C ILE A 43 -5.13 -8.44 -2.99
N ALA A 44 -5.96 -9.27 -3.61
CA ALA A 44 -7.31 -9.55 -3.09
C ALA A 44 -7.29 -10.12 -1.66
N ALA A 45 -6.46 -11.14 -1.43
CA ALA A 45 -6.35 -11.78 -0.12
C ALA A 45 -5.68 -10.87 0.91
N SER A 46 -4.54 -10.27 0.55
CA SER A 46 -3.75 -9.42 1.43
C SER A 46 -4.50 -8.12 1.79
N ALA A 47 -5.34 -7.59 0.91
CA ALA A 47 -6.14 -6.39 1.17
C ALA A 47 -7.14 -6.61 2.31
N ILE A 48 -7.76 -7.79 2.40
CA ILE A 48 -8.65 -8.15 3.49
C ILE A 48 -7.85 -8.25 4.79
N ILE A 49 -6.71 -8.94 4.77
CA ILE A 49 -5.83 -9.10 5.94
C ILE A 49 -5.41 -7.73 6.51
N VAL A 50 -4.98 -6.80 5.64
CA VAL A 50 -4.59 -5.46 6.07
C VAL A 50 -5.78 -4.68 6.65
N ARG A 51 -6.98 -4.81 6.06
CA ARG A 51 -8.19 -4.14 6.56
C ARG A 51 -8.61 -4.66 7.94
N GLU A 52 -8.59 -5.97 8.15
CA GLU A 52 -8.90 -6.61 9.44
C GLU A 52 -7.86 -6.27 10.51
N ALA A 53 -6.59 -6.12 10.12
CA ALA A 53 -5.55 -5.60 11.00
C ALA A 53 -5.70 -4.10 11.34
N GLY A 54 -6.76 -3.43 10.86
CA GLY A 54 -7.02 -2.00 11.08
C GLY A 54 -6.20 -1.07 10.18
N GLY A 55 -5.59 -1.60 9.13
CA GLY A 55 -4.90 -0.85 8.08
C GLY A 55 -5.86 -0.30 7.02
N VAL A 56 -5.33 0.53 6.13
CA VAL A 56 -6.07 1.12 5.02
C VAL A 56 -5.42 0.70 3.73
N VAL A 57 -6.29 0.32 2.78
CA VAL A 57 -5.92 -0.07 1.43
C VAL A 57 -6.62 0.88 0.47
N LYS A 58 -5.85 1.61 -0.33
CA LYS A 58 -6.37 2.59 -1.29
C LYS A 58 -5.60 2.53 -2.60
N ASP A 59 -6.32 2.79 -3.68
CA ASP A 59 -5.74 3.23 -4.93
C ASP A 59 -5.20 4.67 -4.74
N THR A 60 -4.07 5.01 -5.33
CA THR A 60 -3.56 6.40 -5.29
C THR A 60 -4.50 7.40 -5.93
N ASP A 61 -5.35 6.97 -6.85
CA ASP A 61 -6.36 7.84 -7.47
C ASP A 61 -7.64 7.96 -6.63
N GLY A 62 -7.72 7.23 -5.51
CA GLY A 62 -8.84 7.33 -4.56
C GLY A 62 -10.13 6.63 -5.01
N LEU A 63 -10.09 5.88 -6.11
CA LEU A 63 -11.20 5.04 -6.58
C LEU A 63 -11.18 3.67 -5.88
N TYR A 64 -12.37 3.15 -5.58
CA TYR A 64 -12.51 1.76 -5.12
C TYR A 64 -12.25 0.82 -6.30
N LEU A 65 -11.22 -0.02 -6.16
CA LEU A 65 -10.84 -1.18 -6.98
C LEU A 65 -11.60 -1.31 -8.33
N PRO A 66 -11.05 -0.78 -9.44
CA PRO A 66 -11.47 -1.25 -10.76
C PRO A 66 -11.05 -2.72 -10.93
N HIS A 67 -11.85 -3.50 -11.65
CA HIS A 67 -11.58 -4.92 -11.94
C HIS A 67 -10.27 -5.15 -12.73
N ASP A 68 -9.67 -4.09 -13.28
CA ASP A 68 -8.48 -4.12 -14.14
C ASP A 68 -7.36 -3.31 -13.48
N VAL A 69 -6.60 -3.97 -12.62
CA VAL A 69 -5.56 -3.32 -11.81
C VAL A 69 -4.28 -3.07 -12.61
N VAL A 70 -4.15 -1.85 -13.08
CA VAL A 70 -2.88 -1.26 -13.53
C VAL A 70 -2.55 0.00 -12.70
N SER A 71 -3.45 0.38 -11.79
CA SER A 71 -3.36 1.59 -11.00
C SER A 71 -2.38 1.45 -9.82
N PRO A 72 -1.83 2.57 -9.32
CA PRO A 72 -0.89 2.53 -8.22
C PRO A 72 -1.62 2.23 -6.91
N PHE A 73 -1.14 1.21 -6.21
CA PHE A 73 -1.77 0.67 -5.01
C PHE A 73 -0.97 1.06 -3.76
N LEU A 74 -1.66 1.43 -2.69
CA LEU A 74 -1.07 1.79 -1.41
C LEU A 74 -1.79 1.07 -0.26
N ALA A 75 -1.02 0.36 0.57
CA ALA A 75 -1.45 -0.19 1.85
C ALA A 75 -0.64 0.44 2.99
N ALA A 76 -1.30 0.92 4.04
CA ALA A 76 -0.61 1.55 5.18
C ALA A 76 -1.38 1.40 6.50
N ARG A 77 -0.66 1.51 7.63
CA ARG A 77 -1.29 1.49 8.96
C ARG A 77 -2.00 2.82 9.25
N ARG A 78 -3.18 2.77 9.88
CA ARG A 78 -4.05 3.95 10.12
C ARG A 78 -3.35 5.11 10.85
N ARG A 79 -2.37 4.83 11.72
CA ARG A 79 -1.60 5.85 12.46
C ARG A 79 -0.64 6.68 11.61
N LEU A 80 -0.21 6.17 10.45
CA LEU A 80 0.77 6.84 9.57
C LEU A 80 0.13 7.50 8.36
N ILE A 81 -1.21 7.43 8.25
CA ILE A 81 -2.02 8.24 7.34
C ILE A 81 -2.12 9.66 7.90
N GLY A 82 -0.96 10.25 8.22
CA GLY A 82 -0.82 11.68 8.37
C GLY A 82 -0.79 12.38 7.00
N PRO A 83 -0.66 13.71 6.97
CA PRO A 83 -0.69 14.55 5.76
C PRO A 83 0.37 14.22 4.68
N CYS A 84 1.29 13.28 4.94
CA CYS A 84 2.33 12.84 4.01
C CYS A 84 1.85 11.78 3.01
N VAL A 85 0.96 10.88 3.41
CA VAL A 85 0.49 9.76 2.57
C VAL A 85 -0.75 10.14 1.76
N LEU A 86 -1.64 10.96 2.33
CA LEU A 86 -2.84 11.51 1.65
C LEU A 86 -2.52 12.59 0.60
N ARG A 87 -1.27 13.09 0.53
CA ARG A 87 -0.83 14.11 -0.43
C ARG A 87 -0.37 13.53 -1.79
N LEU A 88 -0.59 12.24 -2.00
CA LEU A 88 -0.25 11.49 -3.21
C LEU A 88 -1.40 11.43 -4.23
N ARG A 89 -2.34 12.40 -4.21
CA ARG A 89 -3.15 12.68 -5.40
C ARG A 89 -2.19 13.06 -6.53
N VAL A 90 -2.21 12.28 -7.61
CA VAL A 90 -1.68 12.71 -8.90
C VAL A 90 -2.47 13.91 -9.38
#